data_AF-A0A2S6H4N7-F1
#
_entry.id   AF-A0A2S6H4N7-F1
#
_cell.length_a   1.000
_cell.length_b   1.000
_cell.length_c   1.000
_cell.angle_alpha   90.00
_cell.angle_beta   90.00
_cell.angle_gamma   90.00
#
_symmetry.space_group_name_H-M   'P 1'
#
loop_
_entity.id
_entity.type
_entity.pdbx_description
1 polymer ?
#
loop_
_entity_poly.entity_id
_entity_poly.type
_entity_poly.pdbx_seq_one_letter_code
_entity_poly.pdbx_strand_id
1 'polypeptide(L)'
;MTTLPELTENELNTLSEAHKQMLSEKPEGQAVALDPSNKLHKEIILTALKAAGQTPEKYPHLYSEIEKGGTSSEGEPDKMIIVDAGADSNGKATATTWLANNKGTLYSGASLMVLDGDTDELLAYGSSTDVHSGFMRNHTNTQTAKAADKLVRVLGVNHMVGHDGAVRFTAVAGDRHV
;
A
#
# COMPACT_ATOMS: atom_id res chain seq x y z
N MET A 1 -7.62 -5.64 20.66
CA MET A 1 -6.80 -4.55 20.10
C MET A 1 -5.93 -5.17 19.01
N THR A 2 -6.02 -4.71 17.78
CA THR A 2 -5.20 -5.21 16.67
C THR A 2 -3.85 -4.52 16.72
N THR A 3 -2.78 -5.25 17.03
CA THR A 3 -1.40 -4.74 17.00
C THR A 3 -0.99 -4.39 15.56
N LEU A 4 0.15 -3.70 15.40
CA LEU A 4 0.79 -3.59 14.08
C LEU A 4 1.01 -5.00 13.48
N PRO A 5 0.94 -5.15 12.15
CA PRO A 5 1.21 -6.43 11.53
C PRO A 5 2.64 -6.88 11.83
N GLU A 6 2.81 -8.17 12.11
CA GLU A 6 4.12 -8.78 12.30
C GLU A 6 4.77 -8.98 10.92
N LEU A 7 5.73 -8.11 10.61
CA LEU A 7 6.57 -8.19 9.41
C LEU A 7 7.98 -8.61 9.81
N THR A 8 8.56 -9.50 9.02
CA THR A 8 9.97 -9.89 9.14
C THR A 8 10.88 -8.74 8.70
N GLU A 9 12.16 -8.79 9.09
CA GLU A 9 13.17 -7.83 8.65
C GLU A 9 13.28 -7.76 7.12
N ASN A 10 13.21 -8.93 6.45
CA ASN A 10 13.23 -8.98 4.99
C ASN A 10 12.01 -8.27 4.38
N GLU A 11 10.83 -8.42 4.98
CA GLU A 11 9.60 -7.74 4.50
C GLU A 11 9.68 -6.22 4.71
N LEU A 12 10.23 -5.76 5.83
CA LEU A 12 10.48 -4.33 6.06
C LEU A 12 11.48 -3.76 5.05
N ASN A 13 12.57 -4.50 4.78
CA ASN A 13 13.53 -4.12 3.76
C ASN A 13 12.88 -4.03 2.38
N THR A 14 12.03 -4.99 1.99
CA THR A 14 11.25 -4.92 0.75
C THR A 14 10.40 -3.65 0.68
N LEU A 15 9.72 -3.27 1.76
CA LEU A 15 8.89 -2.05 1.79
C LEU A 15 9.74 -0.76 1.72
N SER A 16 10.90 -0.74 2.37
CA SER A 16 11.85 0.38 2.29
C SER A 16 12.43 0.54 0.88
N GLU A 17 12.85 -0.57 0.27
CA GLU A 17 13.35 -0.58 -1.11
C GLU A 17 12.26 -0.15 -2.10
N ALA A 18 11.03 -0.62 -1.89
CA ALA A 18 9.87 -0.20 -2.67
C ALA A 18 9.67 1.31 -2.63
N HIS A 19 9.64 1.89 -1.42
CA HIS A 19 9.50 3.34 -1.24
C HIS A 19 10.56 4.11 -2.04
N LYS A 20 11.84 3.72 -1.92
CA LYS A 20 12.96 4.35 -2.63
C LYS A 20 12.83 4.20 -4.15
N GLN A 21 12.45 3.02 -4.63
CA GLN A 21 12.22 2.77 -6.04
C GLN A 21 11.10 3.66 -6.59
N MET A 22 9.96 3.73 -5.90
CA MET A 22 8.81 4.54 -6.34
C MET A 22 9.17 6.02 -6.46
N LEU A 23 9.93 6.56 -5.49
CA LEU A 23 10.43 7.94 -5.55
C LEU A 23 11.49 8.17 -6.65
N SER A 24 12.20 7.12 -7.07
CA SER A 24 13.12 7.20 -8.20
C SER A 24 12.40 7.19 -9.56
N GLU A 25 11.28 6.49 -9.65
CA GLU A 25 10.48 6.34 -10.88
C GLU A 25 9.55 7.52 -11.12
N LYS A 26 8.95 8.05 -10.05
CA LYS A 26 8.01 9.16 -10.11
C LYS A 26 8.26 10.12 -8.96
N PRO A 27 7.94 11.42 -9.16
CA PRO A 27 7.89 12.36 -8.05
C PRO A 27 6.98 11.85 -6.94
N GLU A 28 7.32 12.24 -5.72
CA GLU A 28 6.53 11.97 -4.55
C GLU A 28 5.02 12.20 -4.77
N GLY A 29 4.21 11.29 -4.22
CA GLY A 29 2.76 11.39 -4.24
C GLY A 29 2.12 11.02 -5.57
N GLN A 30 2.91 10.65 -6.59
CA GLN A 30 2.40 10.10 -7.83
C GLN A 30 2.29 8.58 -7.77
N ALA A 31 1.18 8.09 -8.32
CA ALA A 31 0.91 6.67 -8.41
C ALA A 31 1.80 5.97 -9.45
N VAL A 32 2.21 4.74 -9.12
CA VAL A 32 3.00 3.83 -9.97
C VAL A 32 2.23 2.52 -10.12
N ALA A 33 2.16 1.99 -11.33
CA ALA A 33 1.57 0.68 -11.58
C ALA A 33 2.55 -0.41 -11.15
N LEU A 34 2.09 -1.39 -10.37
CA LEU A 34 2.90 -2.54 -10.01
C LEU A 34 2.61 -3.70 -10.97
N ASP A 35 3.68 -4.31 -11.47
CA ASP A 35 3.66 -5.46 -12.38
C ASP A 35 4.00 -6.74 -11.62
N PRO A 36 3.05 -7.67 -11.40
CA PRO A 36 3.32 -8.92 -10.70
C PRO A 36 4.31 -9.86 -11.41
N SER A 37 4.64 -9.62 -12.68
CA SER A 37 5.71 -10.33 -13.39
C SER A 37 7.10 -9.86 -12.98
N ASN A 38 7.23 -8.63 -12.46
CA ASN A 38 8.46 -8.13 -11.86
C ASN A 38 8.62 -8.68 -10.44
N LYS A 39 9.78 -9.28 -10.16
CA LYS A 39 10.05 -9.94 -8.87
C LYS A 39 9.88 -9.00 -7.67
N LEU A 40 10.40 -7.79 -7.74
CA LEU A 40 10.32 -6.82 -6.65
C LEU A 40 8.88 -6.34 -6.45
N HIS A 41 8.19 -5.99 -7.53
CA HIS A 41 6.77 -5.61 -7.48
C HIS A 41 5.90 -6.73 -6.90
N LYS A 42 6.15 -7.98 -7.29
CA LYS A 42 5.45 -9.14 -6.73
C LYS A 42 5.69 -9.27 -5.22
N GLU A 43 6.92 -9.13 -4.75
CA GLU A 43 7.25 -9.19 -3.32
C GLU A 43 6.57 -8.05 -2.55
N ILE A 44 6.53 -6.83 -3.10
CA ILE A 44 5.81 -5.69 -2.51
C ILE A 44 4.31 -5.98 -2.38
N ILE A 45 3.68 -6.47 -3.44
CA ILE A 45 2.27 -6.83 -3.46
C ILE A 45 1.99 -7.88 -2.38
N LEU A 46 2.78 -8.96 -2.35
CA LEU A 46 2.57 -10.06 -1.40
C LEU A 46 2.75 -9.61 0.05
N THR A 47 3.77 -8.79 0.35
CA THR A 47 3.97 -8.21 1.68
C THR A 47 2.79 -7.31 2.08
N ALA A 48 2.29 -6.49 1.16
CA ALA A 48 1.14 -5.62 1.41
C ALA A 48 -0.17 -6.40 1.67
N LEU A 49 -0.42 -7.48 0.93
CA LEU A 49 -1.58 -8.35 1.14
C LEU A 49 -1.49 -9.11 2.47
N LYS A 50 -0.30 -9.64 2.79
CA LYS A 50 -0.03 -10.32 4.07
C LYS A 50 -0.27 -9.37 5.25
N ALA A 51 0.24 -8.14 5.18
CA ALA A 51 0.01 -7.12 6.21
C ALA A 51 -1.48 -6.83 6.42
N ALA A 52 -2.29 -6.91 5.35
CA ALA A 52 -3.74 -6.73 5.41
C ALA A 52 -4.50 -7.98 5.88
N GLY A 53 -3.81 -9.09 6.16
CA GLY A 53 -4.43 -10.37 6.48
C GLY A 53 -5.24 -10.96 5.32
N GLN A 54 -4.95 -10.53 4.09
CA GLN A 54 -5.51 -11.04 2.85
C GLN A 54 -4.64 -12.20 2.40
N THR A 55 -5.02 -13.42 2.78
CA THR A 55 -4.21 -14.62 2.54
C THR A 55 -4.69 -15.38 1.29
N PRO A 56 -3.88 -16.29 0.73
CA PRO A 56 -4.28 -17.14 -0.40
C PRO A 56 -5.58 -17.91 -0.13
N GLU A 57 -5.83 -18.32 1.11
CA GLU A 57 -7.04 -19.07 1.48
C GLU A 57 -8.29 -18.20 1.44
N LYS A 58 -8.16 -16.91 1.78
CA LYS A 58 -9.28 -15.95 1.75
C LYS A 58 -9.51 -15.37 0.36
N TYR A 59 -8.45 -15.18 -0.41
CA TYR A 59 -8.48 -14.53 -1.73
C TYR A 59 -7.77 -15.37 -2.81
N PRO A 60 -8.20 -16.61 -3.07
CA PRO A 60 -7.49 -17.54 -3.95
C PRO A 60 -7.38 -17.02 -5.40
N HIS A 61 -8.40 -16.32 -5.90
CA HIS A 61 -8.36 -15.73 -7.25
C HIS A 61 -7.30 -14.63 -7.36
N LEU A 62 -7.22 -13.73 -6.38
CA LEU A 62 -6.23 -12.65 -6.35
C LEU A 62 -4.81 -13.20 -6.41
N TYR A 63 -4.52 -14.21 -5.58
CA TYR A 63 -3.22 -14.87 -5.55
C TYR A 63 -2.95 -15.67 -6.83
N SER A 64 -3.95 -16.33 -7.41
CA SER A 64 -3.79 -17.02 -8.70
C SER A 64 -3.39 -16.06 -9.81
N GLU A 65 -3.97 -14.86 -9.85
CA GLU A 65 -3.60 -13.85 -10.85
C GLU A 65 -2.20 -13.29 -10.63
N ILE A 66 -1.78 -13.04 -9.37
CA ILE A 66 -0.40 -12.66 -9.05
C ILE A 66 0.60 -13.71 -9.56
N GLU A 67 0.32 -15.00 -9.35
CA GLU A 67 1.20 -16.08 -9.80
C GLU A 67 1.30 -16.20 -11.32
N LYS A 68 0.24 -15.84 -12.06
CA LYS A 68 0.26 -15.80 -13.53
C LYS A 68 0.98 -14.57 -14.10
N GLY A 69 1.46 -13.65 -13.25
CA GLY A 69 2.05 -12.37 -13.68
C GLY A 69 1.06 -11.21 -13.75
N GLY A 70 -0.20 -11.43 -13.36
CA GLY A 70 -1.28 -10.45 -13.35
C GLY A 70 -1.70 -9.96 -14.73
N THR A 71 -2.68 -9.06 -14.75
CA THR A 71 -3.18 -8.41 -15.98
C THR A 71 -2.73 -6.96 -16.12
N SER A 72 -1.82 -6.46 -15.26
CA SER A 72 -1.61 -5.01 -15.08
C SER A 72 -0.22 -4.48 -15.39
N SER A 73 0.20 -4.58 -16.65
CA SER A 73 1.34 -3.78 -17.15
C SER A 73 0.98 -2.84 -18.29
N GLU A 74 -0.18 -3.00 -18.96
CA GLU A 74 -0.62 -2.13 -20.04
C GLU A 74 -1.76 -1.20 -19.58
N GLY A 75 -1.40 -0.03 -19.02
CA GLY A 75 -2.38 1.01 -18.67
C GLY A 75 -1.84 2.07 -17.71
N GLU A 76 -2.50 3.22 -17.64
CA GLU A 76 -2.24 4.20 -16.58
C GLU A 76 -2.55 3.57 -15.20
N PRO A 77 -1.73 3.84 -14.17
CA PRO A 77 -2.04 3.38 -12.82
C PRO A 77 -3.38 3.94 -12.35
N ASP A 78 -4.04 3.19 -11.46
CA ASP A 78 -5.23 3.74 -10.78
C ASP A 78 -4.83 4.99 -9.99
N LYS A 79 -5.71 5.99 -9.89
CA LYS A 79 -5.34 7.25 -9.24
C LYS A 79 -5.29 7.07 -7.73
N MET A 80 -4.09 7.08 -7.17
CA MET A 80 -3.83 7.06 -5.74
C MET A 80 -3.00 8.27 -5.34
N ILE A 81 -3.36 8.93 -4.24
CA ILE A 81 -2.65 10.10 -3.70
C ILE A 81 -2.45 9.99 -2.20
N ILE A 82 -1.35 10.59 -1.71
CA ILE A 82 -1.14 10.86 -0.28
C ILE A 82 -1.82 12.19 0.04
N VAL A 83 -2.78 12.16 0.96
CA VAL A 83 -3.58 13.34 1.36
C VAL A 83 -2.92 14.04 2.54
N ASP A 84 -2.48 13.26 3.51
CA ASP A 84 -1.87 13.74 4.74
C ASP A 84 -0.94 12.67 5.30
N ALA A 85 0.13 13.09 5.96
CA ALA A 85 1.03 12.20 6.69
C ALA A 85 1.99 13.00 7.59
N GLY A 86 2.31 12.42 8.75
CA GLY A 86 3.14 13.04 9.77
C GLY A 86 2.86 12.43 11.13
N ALA A 87 2.68 13.27 12.15
CA ALA A 87 2.29 12.86 13.48
C ALA A 87 0.89 13.38 13.86
N ASP A 88 0.17 12.59 14.66
CA ASP A 88 -1.06 13.04 15.32
C ASP A 88 -0.77 13.99 16.50
N SER A 89 -1.82 14.47 17.17
CA SER A 89 -1.68 15.39 18.32
C SER A 89 -0.94 14.78 19.53
N ASN A 90 -0.71 13.47 19.55
CA ASN A 90 0.06 12.76 20.58
C ASN A 90 1.46 12.36 20.09
N GLY A 91 1.89 12.84 18.92
CA GLY A 91 3.19 12.50 18.34
C GLY A 91 3.25 11.14 17.66
N LYS A 92 2.11 10.46 17.43
CA LYS A 92 2.10 9.14 16.79
C LYS A 92 2.04 9.23 15.28
N ALA A 93 2.77 8.36 14.60
CA ALA A 93 2.79 8.29 13.15
C ALA A 93 1.37 8.12 12.57
N THR A 94 1.06 8.91 11.54
CA THR A 94 -0.21 8.85 10.83
C THR A 94 -0.05 9.14 9.34
N ALA A 95 -0.89 8.53 8.52
CA ALA A 95 -1.03 8.83 7.11
C ALA A 95 -2.45 8.57 6.62
N THR A 96 -2.85 9.29 5.57
CA THR A 96 -4.08 9.09 4.81
C THR A 96 -3.78 9.10 3.32
N THR A 97 -4.35 8.13 2.61
CA THR A 97 -4.36 8.07 1.15
C THR A 97 -5.77 8.01 0.62
N TRP A 98 -5.97 8.56 -0.58
CA TRP A 98 -7.21 8.39 -1.36
C TRP A 98 -6.89 7.64 -2.63
N LEU A 99 -7.81 6.75 -2.99
CA LEU A 99 -7.81 6.02 -4.25
C LEU A 99 -9.13 6.28 -4.97
N ALA A 100 -9.05 6.54 -6.27
CA ALA A 100 -10.22 6.55 -7.14
C ALA A 100 -10.36 5.19 -7.83
N ASN A 101 -11.40 4.44 -7.47
CA ASN A 101 -11.79 3.22 -8.15
C ASN A 101 -12.50 3.54 -9.47
N ASN A 102 -12.06 2.87 -10.52
CA ASN A 102 -12.60 3.05 -11.86
C ASN A 102 -13.99 2.39 -12.01
N LYS A 103 -14.74 2.80 -13.04
CA LYS A 103 -15.98 2.07 -13.42
C LYS A 103 -15.61 0.65 -13.81
N GLY A 104 -16.34 -0.34 -13.28
CA GLY A 104 -16.07 -1.76 -13.52
C GLY A 104 -15.30 -2.47 -12.41
N THR A 105 -14.91 -1.76 -11.34
CA THR A 105 -14.37 -2.37 -10.12
C THR A 105 -15.44 -3.20 -9.41
N LEU A 106 -15.16 -4.49 -9.23
CA LEU A 106 -15.92 -5.37 -8.36
C LEU A 106 -15.57 -5.10 -6.89
N TYR A 107 -14.27 -5.13 -6.57
CA TYR A 107 -13.76 -4.75 -5.26
C TYR A 107 -12.34 -4.19 -5.36
N SER A 108 -11.94 -3.45 -4.33
CA SER A 108 -10.58 -2.93 -4.17
C SER A 108 -10.13 -3.10 -2.73
N GLY A 109 -8.82 -3.10 -2.51
CA GLY A 109 -8.28 -2.98 -1.17
C GLY A 109 -6.91 -2.34 -1.18
N ALA A 110 -6.62 -1.61 -0.11
CA ALA A 110 -5.35 -0.93 0.06
C ALA A 110 -4.72 -1.24 1.41
N SER A 111 -3.39 -1.26 1.41
CA SER A 111 -2.51 -1.23 2.56
C SER A 111 -1.77 0.10 2.57
N LEU A 112 -1.64 0.70 3.75
CA LEU A 112 -0.93 1.94 3.97
C LEU A 112 0.06 1.71 5.12
N MET A 113 1.34 1.88 4.82
CA MET A 113 2.42 1.74 5.77
C MET A 113 3.10 3.09 5.96
N VAL A 114 3.48 3.35 7.21
CA VAL A 114 4.35 4.46 7.59
C VAL A 114 5.58 3.87 8.25
N LEU A 115 6.74 4.06 7.63
CA LEU A 115 8.03 3.63 8.13
C LEU A 115 8.78 4.82 8.73
N ASP A 116 9.64 4.55 9.69
CA ASP A 116 10.61 5.51 10.18
C ASP A 116 11.64 5.84 9.10
N GLY A 117 11.95 7.14 8.94
CA GLY A 117 12.84 7.61 7.88
C GLY A 117 14.31 7.20 8.05
N ASP A 118 14.74 6.85 9.26
CA ASP A 118 16.12 6.50 9.54
C ASP A 118 16.31 4.99 9.71
N THR A 119 15.36 4.32 10.36
CA THR A 119 15.47 2.92 10.79
C THR A 119 14.65 1.93 9.96
N ASP A 120 13.79 2.43 9.06
CA ASP A 120 12.85 1.60 8.29
C ASP A 120 11.86 0.78 9.16
N GLU A 121 11.75 1.12 10.46
CA GLU A 121 10.80 0.48 11.37
C GLU A 121 9.36 0.82 10.97
N LEU A 122 8.46 -0.17 10.99
CA LEU A 122 7.03 0.09 10.81
C LEU A 122 6.47 0.85 12.03
N LEU A 123 6.08 2.11 11.80
CA LEU A 123 5.52 3.00 12.80
C LEU A 123 3.99 2.96 12.82
N ALA A 124 3.34 2.93 11.66
CA ALA A 124 1.89 2.89 11.56
C ALA A 124 1.41 2.05 10.37
N TYR A 125 0.23 1.47 10.51
CA TYR A 125 -0.39 0.65 9.49
C TYR A 125 -1.89 0.92 9.39
N GLY A 126 -2.41 0.85 8.17
CA GLY A 126 -3.83 0.92 7.86
C GLY A 126 -4.17 0.01 6.69
N SER A 127 -5.34 -0.60 6.72
CA SER A 127 -5.90 -1.29 5.57
C SER A 127 -7.35 -0.91 5.35
N SER A 128 -7.78 -0.98 4.11
CA SER A 128 -9.16 -0.76 3.71
C SER A 128 -9.55 -1.73 2.61
N THR A 129 -10.83 -2.08 2.57
CA THR A 129 -11.43 -2.85 1.48
C THR A 129 -12.76 -2.20 1.18
N ASP A 130 -13.07 -2.07 -0.09
CA ASP A 130 -14.32 -1.51 -0.55
C ASP A 130 -14.86 -2.34 -1.70
N VAL A 131 -16.19 -2.34 -1.82
CA VAL A 131 -16.92 -2.97 -2.91
C VAL A 131 -17.55 -1.85 -3.73
N HIS A 132 -17.51 -1.97 -5.06
CA HIS A 132 -17.93 -0.95 -6.04
C HIS A 132 -16.90 0.14 -6.39
N SER A 133 -17.26 0.92 -7.42
CA SER A 133 -16.50 2.10 -7.88
C SER A 133 -16.76 3.32 -7.01
N GLY A 134 -15.77 4.21 -6.88
CA GLY A 134 -15.89 5.41 -6.06
C GLY A 134 -14.56 5.84 -5.46
N PHE A 135 -14.61 6.66 -4.41
CA PHE A 135 -13.41 7.06 -3.66
C PHE A 135 -13.24 6.17 -2.44
N MET A 136 -12.11 5.47 -2.37
CA MET A 136 -11.72 4.70 -1.20
C MET A 136 -10.68 5.50 -0.40
N ARG A 137 -10.97 5.76 0.87
CA ARG A 137 -10.01 6.35 1.81
C ARG A 137 -9.33 5.24 2.58
N ASN A 138 -8.00 5.23 2.59
CA ASN A 138 -7.21 4.39 3.49
C ASN A 138 -6.43 5.28 4.47
N HIS A 139 -6.44 4.91 5.75
CA HIS A 139 -5.80 5.67 6.82
C HIS A 139 -5.18 4.73 7.84
N THR A 140 -4.07 5.15 8.43
CA THR A 140 -3.41 4.38 9.48
C THR A 140 -4.19 4.43 10.79
N ASN A 141 -4.08 3.38 11.60
CA ASN A 141 -4.65 3.37 12.94
C ASN A 141 -3.70 3.97 13.97
N THR A 142 -3.96 5.20 14.42
CA THR A 142 -3.12 5.91 15.40
C THR A 142 -3.16 5.27 16.80
N GLN A 143 -4.18 4.46 17.12
CA GLN A 143 -4.24 3.80 18.43
C GLN A 143 -3.10 2.79 18.59
N THR A 144 -2.66 2.19 17.49
CA THR A 144 -1.67 1.11 17.44
C THR A 144 -0.33 1.58 16.85
N ALA A 145 -0.28 2.82 16.38
CA ALA A 145 0.91 3.46 15.88
C ALA A 145 1.93 3.77 17.00
N LYS A 146 3.20 3.79 16.59
CA LYS A 146 4.36 4.24 17.35
C LYS A 146 4.56 5.75 17.16
N ALA A 147 5.44 6.33 17.98
CA ALA A 147 5.83 7.72 17.82
C ALA A 147 6.51 7.96 16.46
N ALA A 148 6.26 9.11 15.85
CA ALA A 148 7.02 9.60 14.72
C ALA A 148 8.04 10.64 15.22
N ASP A 149 9.28 10.57 14.73
CA ASP A 149 10.32 11.53 15.10
C ASP A 149 10.50 12.62 14.04
N LYS A 150 11.48 12.53 13.14
CA LYS A 150 11.85 13.62 12.22
C LYS A 150 11.36 13.47 10.79
N LEU A 151 11.29 12.24 10.32
CA LEU A 151 10.99 11.89 8.94
C LEU A 151 10.20 10.59 8.95
N VAL A 152 9.09 10.57 8.24
CA VAL A 152 8.33 9.35 7.98
C VAL A 152 8.26 9.08 6.49
N ARG A 153 8.39 7.80 6.13
CA ARG A 153 8.23 7.29 4.78
C ARG A 153 6.84 6.67 4.65
N VAL A 154 6.05 7.16 3.71
CA VAL A 154 4.70 6.67 3.45
C VAL A 154 4.74 5.78 2.22
N LEU A 155 4.19 4.56 2.34
CA LEU A 155 3.98 3.66 1.22
C LEU A 155 2.54 3.17 1.24
N GLY A 156 1.78 3.55 0.21
CA GLY A 156 0.47 3.00 -0.07
C GLY A 156 0.55 1.97 -1.18
N VAL A 157 -0.08 0.81 -1.00
CA VAL A 157 -0.21 -0.24 -2.03
C VAL A 157 -1.68 -0.62 -2.14
N ASN A 158 -2.22 -0.55 -3.34
CA ASN A 158 -3.60 -0.87 -3.67
C ASN A 158 -3.67 -2.04 -4.66
N HIS A 159 -4.72 -2.84 -4.53
CA HIS A 159 -5.18 -3.74 -5.57
C HIS A 159 -6.63 -3.43 -5.95
N MET A 160 -6.97 -3.72 -7.20
CA MET A 160 -8.31 -3.62 -7.74
C MET A 160 -8.62 -4.88 -8.53
N VAL A 161 -9.84 -5.39 -8.35
CA VAL A 161 -10.37 -6.50 -9.15
C VAL A 161 -11.58 -6.02 -9.94
N GLY A 162 -11.51 -6.19 -11.25
CA GLY A 162 -12.60 -5.88 -12.17
C GLY A 162 -13.68 -6.96 -12.19
N HIS A 163 -14.86 -6.61 -12.71
CA HIS A 163 -15.94 -7.58 -12.97
C HIS A 163 -15.57 -8.65 -14.02
N ASP A 164 -14.59 -8.37 -14.86
CA ASP A 164 -13.98 -9.29 -15.82
C ASP A 164 -12.94 -10.23 -15.18
N GLY A 165 -12.67 -10.06 -13.88
CA GLY A 165 -11.68 -10.82 -13.13
C GLY A 165 -10.25 -10.30 -13.27
N ALA A 166 -10.03 -9.22 -14.04
CA ALA A 166 -8.72 -8.59 -14.17
C ALA A 166 -8.29 -7.99 -12.83
N VAL A 167 -7.00 -8.14 -12.51
CA VAL A 167 -6.39 -7.61 -11.29
C VAL A 167 -5.37 -6.55 -11.65
N ARG A 168 -5.44 -5.41 -10.96
CA ARG A 168 -4.49 -4.31 -11.09
C ARG A 168 -3.91 -3.92 -9.75
N PHE A 169 -2.65 -3.51 -9.77
CA PHE A 169 -1.93 -3.06 -8.58
C PHE A 169 -1.36 -1.68 -8.80
N THR A 170 -1.39 -0.86 -7.75
CA THR A 170 -0.88 0.51 -7.79
C THR A 170 -0.23 0.83 -6.45
N ALA A 171 0.88 1.56 -6.48
CA ALA A 171 1.53 2.09 -5.30
C ALA A 171 1.67 3.61 -5.35
N VAL A 172 1.82 4.23 -4.19
CA VAL A 172 2.22 5.63 -4.03
C VAL A 172 3.23 5.73 -2.89
N ALA A 173 4.27 6.55 -3.06
CA ALA A 173 5.29 6.76 -2.05
C ALA A 173 5.49 8.26 -1.76
N GLY A 174 5.94 8.56 -0.54
CA GLY A 174 6.25 9.92 -0.12
C GLY A 174 7.05 10.02 1.17
N ASP A 175 7.68 11.17 1.37
CA ASP A 175 8.50 11.53 2.52
C ASP A 175 7.89 12.75 3.23
N ARG A 176 7.71 12.65 4.54
CA ARG A 176 7.15 13.75 5.34
C ARG A 176 8.00 14.04 6.55
N HIS A 177 8.42 15.28 6.66
CA HIS A 177 8.96 15.79 7.92
C HIS A 177 7.83 15.99 8.92
N VAL A 178 8.12 15.68 10.17
CA VAL A 178 7.20 15.71 11.31
C VAL A 178 7.49 16.95 12.17
#